data_AF-A0A816WAT4-F1
#
_entry.id   AF-A0A816WAT4-F1
#
_cell.length_a   1.000
_cell.length_b   1.000
_cell.length_c   1.000
_cell.angle_alpha   90.00
_cell.angle_beta   90.00
_cell.angle_gamma   90.00
#
_symmetry.space_group_name_H-M   'P 1'
#
loop_
_entity.id
_entity.type
_entity.pdbx_description
1 polymer ?
#
loop_
_entity_poly.entity_id
_entity_poly.type
_entity_poly.pdbx_seq_one_letter_code
_entity_poly.pdbx_strand_id
1 'polypeptide(L)'
;MSSPAHAIYSSTLSLSLQGHEFQPQYGVQLIFNETAESLLLCSVVCNQNPSCRIFDYDSSSHRCRLFEADLTNGAIIATASQTSIVGSVMLSASLYASMYNQSCSACQESRYQTCSSTTSTCQCPGNSYWNGSMCPLQLFANATCSQIDACRSDLNLSCIINSSGEFTQCSIGINLFSIFVYEKSNTDEIFHFLIKLK
;
A
#
# COMPACT_ATOMS: atom_id res chain seq x y z
N MET A 1 -19.05 23.05 9.37
CA MET A 1 -18.11 21.97 9.02
C MET A 1 -16.82 22.63 8.55
N SER A 2 -15.83 22.74 9.43
CA SER A 2 -14.51 23.26 9.10
C SER A 2 -13.80 22.27 8.18
N SER A 3 -13.44 22.69 6.97
CA SER A 3 -12.58 21.89 6.09
C SER A 3 -11.30 21.54 6.86
N PRO A 4 -10.89 20.26 6.96
CA PRO A 4 -9.64 19.92 7.61
C PRO A 4 -8.51 20.68 6.91
N ALA A 5 -7.65 21.34 7.69
CA ALA A 5 -6.47 21.99 7.17
C ALA A 5 -5.68 20.97 6.35
N HIS A 6 -5.45 21.25 5.07
CA HIS A 6 -4.73 20.34 4.18
C HIS A 6 -3.27 20.29 4.62
N ALA A 7 -2.85 19.21 5.27
CA ALA A 7 -1.44 18.98 5.59
C ALA A 7 -0.63 18.88 4.29
N ILE A 8 0.34 19.76 4.10
CA ILE A 8 1.29 19.68 2.98
C ILE A 8 2.49 18.87 3.47
N TYR A 9 2.54 17.60 3.06
CA TYR A 9 3.63 16.71 3.42
C TYR A 9 4.91 17.01 2.62
N SER A 10 6.08 16.92 3.27
CA SER A 10 7.36 16.98 2.55
C SER A 10 7.64 15.63 1.87
N SER A 11 7.74 15.66 0.54
CA SER A 11 8.02 14.48 -0.29
C SER A 11 8.96 14.84 -1.43
N THR A 12 9.75 13.87 -1.88
CA THR A 12 10.51 14.00 -3.13
C THR A 12 9.73 13.32 -4.24
N LEU A 13 9.60 14.01 -5.38
CA LEU A 13 8.94 13.49 -6.57
C LEU A 13 9.98 13.21 -7.66
N SER A 14 9.81 12.08 -8.35
CA SER A 14 10.52 11.78 -9.60
C SER A 14 9.54 11.90 -10.76
N LEU A 15 9.93 12.61 -11.81
CA LEU A 15 9.12 12.80 -13.02
C LEU A 15 9.74 12.04 -14.20
N SER A 16 8.89 11.42 -15.01
CA SER A 16 9.30 10.84 -16.30
C SER A 16 9.53 11.93 -17.34
N LEU A 17 10.06 11.51 -18.50
CA LEU A 17 9.96 12.31 -19.72
C LEU A 17 8.49 12.41 -20.16
N GLN A 18 8.21 13.41 -20.99
CA GLN A 18 6.93 13.53 -21.69
C GLN A 18 6.68 12.31 -22.60
N GLY A 19 5.43 12.08 -22.96
CA GLY A 19 5.03 10.96 -23.82
C GLY A 19 4.77 9.65 -23.09
N HIS A 20 4.59 9.68 -21.77
CA HIS A 20 4.45 8.47 -20.96
C HIS A 20 3.22 8.52 -20.07
N GLU A 21 2.62 7.35 -19.85
CA GLU A 21 1.56 7.15 -18.87
C GLU A 21 1.83 5.94 -17.98
N PHE A 22 1.19 5.91 -16.80
CA PHE A 22 1.31 4.77 -15.92
C PHE A 22 0.21 3.76 -16.22
N GLN A 23 0.61 2.50 -16.42
CA GLN A 23 -0.29 1.37 -16.59
C GLN A 23 -0.17 0.47 -15.35
N PRO A 24 -1.16 0.47 -14.44
CA PRO A 24 -1.17 -0.47 -13.34
C PRO A 24 -1.35 -1.90 -13.88
N GLN A 25 -0.74 -2.86 -13.20
CA GLN A 25 -0.93 -4.28 -13.49
C GLN A 25 -2.34 -4.72 -13.13
N TYR A 26 -2.94 -4.11 -12.09
CA TYR A 26 -4.27 -4.44 -11.59
C TYR A 26 -5.19 -3.23 -11.63
N GLY A 27 -6.42 -3.40 -12.14
CA GLY A 27 -7.37 -2.29 -12.33
C GLY A 27 -7.84 -1.61 -11.03
N VAL A 28 -7.70 -2.27 -9.88
CA VAL A 28 -8.14 -1.75 -8.57
C VAL A 28 -7.22 -0.68 -7.98
N GLN A 29 -6.14 -0.32 -8.67
CA GLN A 29 -5.12 0.60 -8.17
C GLN A 29 -5.38 2.06 -8.53
N LEU A 30 -6.38 2.36 -9.37
CA LEU A 30 -6.78 3.73 -9.67
C LEU A 30 -7.56 4.30 -8.48
N ILE A 31 -6.96 5.29 -7.80
CA ILE A 31 -7.59 5.99 -6.67
C ILE A 31 -8.56 7.06 -7.17
N PHE A 32 -8.11 7.81 -8.17
CA PHE A 32 -8.73 9.07 -8.58
C PHE A 32 -8.43 9.35 -10.04
N ASN A 33 -9.40 9.90 -10.77
CA ASN A 33 -9.27 10.29 -12.16
C ASN A 33 -10.15 11.53 -12.39
N GLU A 34 -9.54 12.70 -12.36
CA GLU A 34 -10.23 13.98 -12.54
C GLU A 34 -9.38 14.95 -13.36
N THR A 35 -9.92 16.13 -13.63
CA THR A 35 -9.18 17.22 -14.26
C THR A 35 -8.34 17.98 -13.24
N ALA A 36 -7.13 18.35 -13.64
CA ALA A 36 -6.26 19.27 -12.90
C ALA A 36 -5.70 20.34 -13.83
N GLU A 37 -5.76 21.60 -13.39
CA GLU A 37 -5.31 22.76 -14.17
C GLU A 37 -3.82 22.70 -14.53
N SER A 38 -3.01 21.99 -13.73
CA SER A 38 -1.58 21.87 -13.97
C SER A 38 -0.99 20.58 -13.39
N LEU A 39 0.20 20.23 -13.89
CA LEU A 39 1.04 19.15 -13.33
C LEU A 39 1.29 19.36 -11.84
N LEU A 40 1.57 20.59 -11.43
CA LEU A 40 1.82 20.94 -10.03
C LEU A 40 0.58 20.61 -9.19
N LEU A 41 -0.61 21.00 -9.63
CA LEU A 41 -1.84 20.71 -8.90
C LEU A 41 -2.09 19.19 -8.80
N CYS A 42 -1.92 18.45 -9.90
CA CYS A 42 -2.04 16.99 -9.88
C CYS A 42 -1.06 16.35 -8.87
N SER A 43 0.18 16.84 -8.83
CA SER A 43 1.19 16.37 -7.87
C SER A 43 0.84 16.70 -6.42
N VAL A 44 0.22 17.86 -6.16
CA VAL A 44 -0.23 18.26 -4.82
C VAL A 44 -1.38 17.36 -4.36
N VAL A 45 -2.34 17.06 -5.23
CA VAL A 45 -3.45 16.15 -4.89
C VAL A 45 -2.90 14.74 -4.59
N CYS A 46 -1.96 14.24 -5.40
CA CYS A 46 -1.26 13.00 -5.08
C CYS A 46 -0.54 13.09 -3.74
N ASN A 47 0.16 14.20 -3.47
CA ASN A 47 0.93 14.36 -2.25
C ASN A 47 0.06 14.35 -0.99
N GLN A 48 -1.12 14.96 -1.06
CA GLN A 48 -2.09 15.01 0.04
C GLN A 48 -2.80 13.69 0.29
N ASN A 49 -2.81 12.77 -0.69
CA ASN A 49 -3.39 11.45 -0.53
C ASN A 49 -2.32 10.43 -0.07
N PRO A 50 -2.40 9.89 1.16
CA PRO A 50 -1.39 8.97 1.69
C PRO A 50 -1.29 7.64 0.90
N SER A 51 -2.35 7.23 0.19
CA SER A 51 -2.33 6.05 -0.68
C SER A 51 -1.72 6.32 -2.06
N CYS A 52 -1.65 7.58 -2.52
CA CYS A 52 -1.10 7.88 -3.83
C CYS A 52 0.43 7.75 -3.84
N ARG A 53 0.94 6.87 -4.71
CA ARG A 53 2.38 6.64 -4.89
C ARG A 53 2.85 7.00 -6.29
N ILE A 54 1.99 6.86 -7.29
CA ILE A 54 2.22 7.27 -8.66
C ILE A 54 1.04 8.11 -9.13
N PHE A 55 1.32 9.11 -9.96
CA PHE A 55 0.31 9.82 -10.72
C PHE A 55 0.75 9.97 -12.16
N ASP A 56 -0.20 10.15 -13.07
CA ASP A 56 0.10 10.70 -14.38
C ASP A 56 -0.79 11.89 -14.69
N TYR A 57 -0.22 12.81 -15.45
CA TYR A 57 -0.84 14.05 -15.83
C TYR A 57 -0.67 14.25 -17.33
N ASP A 58 -1.75 14.59 -18.01
CA ASP A 58 -1.73 14.98 -19.41
C ASP A 58 -2.14 16.45 -19.55
N SER A 59 -1.21 17.29 -20.04
CA SER A 59 -1.47 18.73 -20.13
C SER A 59 -2.41 19.14 -21.26
N SER A 60 -2.63 18.29 -22.27
CA SER A 60 -3.55 18.60 -23.37
C SER A 60 -5.02 18.42 -22.99
N SER A 61 -5.31 17.39 -22.20
CA SER A 61 -6.65 17.05 -21.72
C SER A 61 -6.91 17.49 -20.28
N HIS A 62 -5.90 18.05 -19.61
CA HIS A 62 -5.89 18.32 -18.18
C HIS A 62 -6.17 17.09 -17.30
N ARG A 63 -6.01 15.87 -17.84
CA ARG A 63 -6.33 14.63 -17.13
C ARG A 63 -5.28 14.35 -16.06
N CYS A 64 -5.72 14.11 -14.83
CA CYS A 64 -4.90 13.71 -13.69
C CYS A 64 -5.40 12.37 -13.13
N ARG A 65 -4.56 11.33 -13.19
CA ARG A 65 -4.84 10.02 -12.57
C ARG A 65 -3.90 9.79 -11.40
N LEU A 66 -4.44 9.32 -10.28
CA LEU A 66 -3.69 8.95 -9.09
C LEU A 66 -3.79 7.46 -8.84
N PHE A 67 -2.67 6.83 -8.51
CA PHE A 67 -2.58 5.39 -8.36
C PHE A 67 -2.00 4.98 -7.00
N GLU A 68 -2.64 3.98 -6.42
CA GLU A 68 -2.13 3.16 -5.32
C GLU A 68 -1.31 2.00 -5.92
N ALA A 69 -0.23 2.39 -6.57
CA ALA A 69 0.64 1.51 -7.32
C ALA A 69 2.08 2.02 -7.27
N ASP A 70 3.02 1.12 -7.49
CA ASP A 70 4.42 1.45 -7.71
C ASP A 70 4.97 0.68 -8.92
N LEU A 71 6.25 0.80 -9.20
CA LEU A 71 6.88 0.13 -10.34
C LEU A 71 7.03 -1.40 -10.16
N THR A 72 6.65 -1.95 -9.01
CA THR A 72 6.61 -3.41 -8.79
C THR A 72 5.31 -4.03 -9.28
N ASN A 73 4.23 -3.24 -9.41
CA ASN A 73 2.90 -3.70 -9.80
C ASN A 73 2.29 -2.83 -10.91
N GLY A 74 3.13 -2.26 -11.75
CA GLY A 74 2.75 -1.52 -12.94
C GLY A 74 3.97 -1.10 -13.74
N ALA A 75 3.73 -0.42 -14.85
CA ALA A 75 4.78 0.03 -15.75
C ALA A 75 4.52 1.45 -16.26
N ILE A 76 5.60 2.17 -16.51
CA ILE A 76 5.56 3.41 -17.28
C ILE A 76 5.65 3.01 -18.75
N ILE A 77 4.62 3.31 -19.53
CA ILE A 77 4.54 2.96 -20.95
C ILE A 77 4.49 4.22 -21.81
N ALA A 78 5.02 4.13 -23.03
CA ALA A 78 4.85 5.20 -24.00
C ALA A 78 3.38 5.31 -24.41
N THR A 79 2.87 6.54 -24.55
CA THR A 79 1.48 6.80 -24.94
C THR A 79 1.42 7.67 -26.20
N ALA A 80 0.26 7.70 -26.85
CA ALA A 80 0.04 8.53 -28.04
C ALA A 80 0.08 10.03 -27.73
N SER A 81 -0.24 10.41 -26.48
CA SER A 81 -0.12 11.79 -26.04
C SER A 81 1.33 12.16 -25.77
N GLN A 82 1.88 13.07 -26.56
CA GLN A 82 3.20 13.65 -26.32
C GLN A 82 3.24 14.61 -25.12
N THR A 83 2.10 14.87 -24.46
CA THR A 83 2.00 15.80 -23.32
C THR A 83 1.83 15.12 -21.97
N SER A 84 1.81 13.78 -21.94
CA SER A 84 1.64 13.05 -20.69
C SER A 84 2.96 12.84 -19.95
N ILE A 85 2.95 13.02 -18.63
CA ILE A 85 4.08 12.84 -17.72
C ILE A 85 3.62 11.97 -16.55
N VAL A 86 4.46 11.02 -16.15
CA VAL A 86 4.28 10.23 -14.93
C VAL A 86 5.11 10.83 -13.80
N GLY A 87 4.51 11.03 -12.64
CA GLY A 87 5.20 11.37 -11.41
C GLY A 87 5.12 10.22 -10.39
N SER A 88 6.19 10.01 -9.64
CA SER A 88 6.25 9.03 -8.56
C SER A 88 6.76 9.66 -7.27
N VAL A 89 6.11 9.30 -6.17
CA VAL A 89 6.51 9.70 -4.82
C VAL A 89 7.66 8.78 -4.40
N MET A 90 8.83 9.35 -4.14
CA MET A 90 9.96 8.57 -3.67
C MET A 90 9.74 8.18 -2.20
N LEU A 91 9.84 6.88 -1.92
CA LEU A 91 9.71 6.33 -0.58
C LEU A 91 11.08 5.91 -0.08
N SER A 92 11.47 6.38 1.10
CA SER A 92 12.71 5.98 1.77
C SER A 92 12.39 5.32 3.10
N ALA A 93 13.07 4.21 3.43
CA ALA A 93 12.92 3.53 4.70
C ALA A 93 13.14 4.45 5.91
N SER A 94 14.05 5.43 5.79
CA SER A 94 14.32 6.42 6.85
C SER A 94 13.10 7.28 7.21
N LEU A 95 12.17 7.46 6.27
CA LEU A 95 10.92 8.20 6.48
C LEU A 95 9.86 7.37 7.19
N TYR A 96 10.04 6.04 7.31
CA TYR A 96 9.06 5.16 7.95
C TYR A 96 9.58 4.63 9.30
N ALA A 97 10.80 4.13 9.34
CA ALA A 97 11.33 3.37 10.47
C ALA A 97 11.31 4.14 11.80
N SER A 98 11.51 5.45 11.77
CA SER A 98 11.51 6.28 12.98
C SER A 98 10.11 6.54 13.56
N MET A 99 9.06 6.42 12.76
CA MET A 99 7.68 6.77 13.15
C MET A 99 6.78 5.56 13.41
N TYR A 100 7.13 4.38 12.88
CA TYR A 100 6.25 3.22 13.02
C TYR A 100 6.05 2.85 14.49
N ASN A 101 4.80 2.60 14.86
CA ASN A 101 4.38 2.30 16.23
C ASN A 101 4.64 3.42 17.26
N GLN A 102 4.99 4.64 16.82
CA GLN A 102 5.03 5.82 17.70
C GLN A 102 3.61 6.32 18.01
N SER A 103 3.49 7.27 18.94
CA SER A 103 2.21 7.93 19.24
C SER A 103 1.67 8.66 18.02
N CYS A 104 0.35 8.76 17.88
CA CYS A 104 -0.28 9.43 16.73
C CYS A 104 0.21 10.85 16.46
N SER A 105 0.64 11.60 17.47
CA SER A 105 1.26 12.91 17.32
C SER A 105 2.52 12.90 16.43
N ALA A 106 3.24 11.77 16.36
CA ALA A 106 4.45 11.64 15.57
C ALA A 106 4.20 11.55 14.05
N CYS A 107 3.02 11.07 13.63
CA CYS A 107 2.66 10.91 12.22
C CYS A 107 1.53 11.84 11.76
N GLN A 108 1.12 12.83 12.56
CA GLN A 108 0.09 13.80 12.15
C GLN A 108 0.47 14.55 10.85
N GLU A 109 1.75 14.82 10.67
CA GLU A 109 2.30 15.50 9.49
C GLU A 109 3.05 14.54 8.55
N SER A 110 2.73 13.25 8.61
CA SER A 110 3.33 12.23 7.76
C SER A 110 2.30 11.68 6.80
N ARG A 111 2.64 11.66 5.50
CA ARG A 111 1.87 10.90 4.51
C ARG A 111 2.16 9.41 4.54
N TYR A 112 3.31 9.04 5.11
CA TYR A 112 3.86 7.69 5.02
C TYR A 112 3.18 6.74 6.00
N GLN A 113 2.54 7.27 7.04
CA GLN A 113 1.88 6.51 8.09
C GLN A 113 0.60 7.22 8.52
N THR A 114 -0.35 6.44 9.03
CA THR A 114 -1.64 6.95 9.51
C THR A 114 -1.83 6.58 10.97
N CYS A 115 -2.43 7.47 11.75
CA CYS A 115 -2.83 7.15 13.12
C CYS A 115 -3.93 6.10 13.12
N SER A 116 -3.67 4.94 13.73
CA SER A 116 -4.69 3.92 13.98
C SER A 116 -5.50 4.31 15.21
N SER A 117 -6.82 4.44 15.06
CA SER A 117 -7.72 4.70 16.19
C SER A 117 -7.80 3.53 17.17
N THR A 118 -7.53 2.32 16.72
CA THR A 118 -7.58 1.10 17.55
C THR A 118 -6.38 1.01 18.49
N THR A 119 -5.18 1.24 17.97
CA THR A 119 -3.94 1.12 18.76
C THR A 119 -3.43 2.46 19.29
N SER A 120 -3.99 3.58 18.83
CA SER A 120 -3.49 4.94 19.10
C SER A 120 -2.01 5.12 18.71
N THR A 121 -1.55 4.37 17.72
CA THR A 121 -0.17 4.42 17.21
C THR A 121 -0.13 4.66 15.70
N CYS A 122 1.00 5.14 15.21
CA CYS A 122 1.28 5.30 13.79
C CYS A 122 1.45 3.93 13.13
N GLN A 123 0.61 3.67 12.13
CA GLN A 123 0.53 2.41 11.40
C GLN A 123 0.70 2.66 9.90
N CYS A 124 0.92 1.58 9.15
CA CYS A 124 0.92 1.67 7.70
C CYS A 124 -0.43 2.16 7.18
N PRO A 125 -0.45 2.98 6.10
CA PRO A 125 -1.68 3.37 5.43
C PRO A 125 -2.45 2.16 4.90
N GLY A 126 -3.69 2.40 4.44
CA GLY A 126 -4.49 1.38 3.77
C GLY A 126 -3.74 0.65 2.66
N ASN A 127 -4.10 -0.62 2.44
CA ASN A 127 -3.54 -1.50 1.42
C ASN A 127 -2.00 -1.58 1.43
N SER A 128 -1.39 -1.35 2.59
CA SER A 128 0.05 -1.43 2.83
C SER A 128 0.29 -2.27 4.09
N TYR A 129 1.47 -2.86 4.23
CA TYR A 129 1.83 -3.68 5.40
C TYR A 129 3.21 -3.32 5.91
N TRP A 130 3.52 -3.61 7.17
CA TRP A 130 4.83 -3.32 7.74
C TRP A 130 5.82 -4.45 7.42
N ASN A 131 6.85 -4.18 6.62
CA ASN A 131 7.84 -5.20 6.27
C ASN A 131 9.06 -5.25 7.22
N GLY A 132 9.03 -4.51 8.33
CA GLY A 132 10.17 -4.33 9.24
C GLY A 132 10.98 -3.06 8.99
N SER A 133 10.79 -2.38 7.86
CA SER A 133 11.55 -1.18 7.49
C SER A 133 10.68 -0.05 6.94
N MET A 134 9.69 -0.39 6.12
CA MET A 134 8.75 0.57 5.53
C MET A 134 7.38 -0.07 5.33
N CYS A 135 6.44 0.72 4.80
CA CYS A 135 5.12 0.25 4.41
C CYS A 135 5.02 0.10 2.88
N PRO A 136 5.51 -1.00 2.29
CA PRO A 136 5.21 -1.32 0.88
C PRO A 136 3.71 -1.57 0.69
N LEU A 137 3.27 -1.54 -0.56
CA LEU A 137 1.93 -1.98 -0.91
C LEU A 137 1.74 -3.46 -0.57
N GLN A 138 0.53 -3.80 -0.12
CA GLN A 138 0.11 -5.18 0.00
C GLN A 138 0.10 -5.88 -1.36
N LEU A 139 0.39 -7.16 -1.30
CA LEU A 139 0.67 -8.03 -2.42
C LEU A 139 -0.61 -8.59 -3.04
N PHE A 140 -0.58 -8.73 -4.37
CA PHE A 140 -1.67 -9.29 -5.17
C PHE A 140 -1.57 -10.82 -5.29
N ALA A 141 -2.57 -11.43 -5.93
CA ALA A 141 -2.64 -12.88 -6.09
C ALA A 141 -1.36 -13.46 -6.74
N ASN A 142 -0.93 -14.61 -6.24
CA ASN A 142 0.28 -15.36 -6.61
C ASN A 142 1.61 -14.67 -6.30
N ALA A 143 1.62 -13.46 -5.72
CA ALA A 143 2.86 -12.85 -5.25
C ALA A 143 3.39 -13.59 -4.00
N THR A 144 4.71 -13.79 -3.93
CA THR A 144 5.37 -14.40 -2.78
C THR A 144 5.26 -13.50 -1.56
N CYS A 145 4.77 -14.03 -0.46
CA CYS A 145 4.58 -13.31 0.79
C CYS A 145 5.39 -13.96 1.92
N SER A 146 5.81 -13.14 2.89
CA SER A 146 6.61 -13.58 4.04
C SER A 146 5.96 -13.30 5.38
N GLN A 147 4.75 -12.71 5.37
CA GLN A 147 3.98 -12.32 6.56
C GLN A 147 2.49 -12.46 6.26
N ILE A 148 1.69 -12.63 7.33
CA ILE A 148 0.26 -12.93 7.21
C ILE A 148 -0.57 -11.77 6.65
N ASP A 149 -0.16 -10.54 6.96
CA ASP A 149 -0.80 -9.27 6.58
C ASP A 149 -0.24 -8.67 5.28
N ALA A 150 0.69 -9.37 4.63
CA ALA A 150 1.34 -8.89 3.40
C ALA A 150 0.39 -8.85 2.20
N CYS A 151 -0.71 -9.59 2.20
CA CYS A 151 -1.63 -9.71 1.05
C CYS A 151 -2.80 -8.72 1.12
N ARG A 152 -3.34 -8.35 -0.05
CA ARG A 152 -4.50 -7.46 -0.19
C ARG A 152 -5.78 -8.07 0.39
N SER A 153 -6.07 -7.78 1.65
CA SER A 153 -7.23 -8.31 2.36
C SER A 153 -8.56 -7.80 1.81
N ASP A 154 -8.58 -6.60 1.23
CA ASP A 154 -9.73 -6.03 0.52
C ASP A 154 -10.12 -6.83 -0.74
N LEU A 155 -9.20 -7.64 -1.25
CA LEU A 155 -9.42 -8.59 -2.35
C LEU A 155 -9.63 -10.03 -1.85
N ASN A 156 -9.89 -10.21 -0.55
CA ASN A 156 -9.97 -11.52 0.12
C ASN A 156 -8.70 -12.38 -0.06
N LEU A 157 -7.53 -11.76 -0.19
CA LEU A 157 -6.27 -12.48 -0.28
C LEU A 157 -5.62 -12.62 1.09
N SER A 158 -5.08 -13.81 1.35
CA SER A 158 -4.27 -14.12 2.53
C SER A 158 -3.00 -14.83 2.11
N CYS A 159 -1.94 -14.70 2.93
CA CYS A 159 -0.69 -15.41 2.68
C CYS A 159 -0.85 -16.89 3.05
N ILE A 160 -0.72 -17.81 2.08
CA ILE A 160 -0.80 -19.25 2.35
C ILE A 160 0.44 -19.71 3.11
N ILE A 161 0.22 -20.51 4.14
CA ILE A 161 1.26 -21.24 4.88
C ILE A 161 1.28 -22.69 4.36
N ASN A 162 2.46 -23.19 3.96
CA ASN A 162 2.62 -24.58 3.53
C ASN A 162 2.58 -25.56 4.74
N SER A 163 2.65 -26.87 4.47
CA SER A 163 2.68 -27.89 5.54
C SER A 163 3.88 -27.79 6.47
N SER A 164 4.94 -27.09 6.05
CA SER A 164 6.16 -26.85 6.83
C SER A 164 6.09 -25.59 7.68
N GLY A 165 4.96 -24.85 7.66
CA GLY A 165 4.82 -23.60 8.41
C GLY A 165 5.41 -22.37 7.70
N GLU A 166 5.82 -22.48 6.44
CA GLU A 166 6.42 -21.37 5.69
C GLU A 166 5.37 -20.63 4.86
N PHE A 167 5.50 -19.30 4.84
CA PHE A 167 4.72 -18.44 3.97
C PHE A 167 5.13 -18.65 2.51
N THR A 168 4.15 -18.75 1.62
CA THR A 168 4.38 -19.09 0.21
C THR A 168 3.92 -17.98 -0.73
N GLN A 169 2.61 -17.81 -0.89
CA GLN A 169 2.05 -16.85 -1.82
C GLN A 169 0.68 -16.33 -1.38
N CYS A 170 0.32 -15.15 -1.87
CA CYS A 170 -1.01 -14.61 -1.71
C CYS A 170 -2.01 -15.37 -2.58
N SER A 171 -3.07 -15.86 -1.96
CA SER A 171 -4.17 -16.54 -2.64
C SER A 171 -5.47 -16.17 -1.98
N ILE A 172 -6.59 -16.46 -2.66
CA ILE A 172 -7.92 -16.32 -2.07
C ILE A 172 -7.92 -17.11 -0.76
N GLY A 173 -8.09 -16.38 0.34
CA GLY A 173 -8.27 -16.96 1.65
C GLY A 173 -9.59 -17.71 1.65
N ILE A 174 -9.56 -19.00 1.34
CA ILE A 174 -10.50 -19.89 2.00
C ILE A 174 -10.23 -19.68 3.48
N ASN A 175 -11.21 -19.14 4.22
CA ASN A 175 -11.19 -19.00 5.67
C ASN A 175 -11.03 -20.41 6.29
N LEU A 176 -9.83 -20.95 6.19
CA LEU A 176 -9.34 -22.04 7.01
C LEU A 176 -9.09 -21.36 8.34
N PHE A 177 -10.16 -21.21 9.12
CA PHE A 177 -10.07 -21.01 10.55
C PHE A 177 -9.21 -22.15 11.08
N SER A 178 -7.90 -21.91 11.14
CA SER A 178 -6.98 -22.73 11.89
C SER A 178 -7.29 -22.38 13.33
N ILE A 179 -8.26 -23.06 13.92
CA ILE A 179 -8.52 -22.97 15.35
C ILE A 179 -7.29 -23.59 16.01
N PHE A 180 -6.40 -22.74 16.51
CA PHE A 180 -5.35 -23.19 17.42
C PHE A 180 -6.03 -23.57 18.73
N VAL A 181 -6.37 -24.84 18.88
CA VAL A 181 -6.79 -25.40 20.16
C VAL A 181 -5.54 -25.59 21.00
N TYR A 182 -5.33 -24.71 21.98
CA TYR A 182 -4.30 -24.90 23.00
C TYR A 182 -4.86 -25.82 24.08
N GLU A 183 -4.46 -27.09 24.07
CA GLU A 183 -4.72 -27.98 25.20
C GLU A 183 -3.56 -27.85 26.19
N LYS A 184 -3.84 -27.30 27.38
CA LYS A 184 -2.84 -27.14 28.44
C LYS A 184 -2.55 -28.51 29.05
N SER A 185 -1.52 -29.19 28.55
CA SER A 185 -0.99 -30.42 29.18
C SER A 185 -0.26 -30.08 30.48
N ASN A 186 -0.41 -30.93 31.50
CA ASN A 186 0.20 -30.78 32.83
C ASN A 186 1.67 -31.27 32.87
N THR A 187 2.25 -31.50 31.70
CA THR A 187 3.66 -31.84 31.45
C THR A 187 4.13 -30.92 30.32
N ASP A 188 5.35 -30.37 30.42
CA ASP A 188 5.95 -29.30 29.59
C ASP A 188 6.10 -29.60 28.08
N GLU A 189 5.13 -30.22 27.42
CA GLU A 189 5.08 -30.40 25.97
C GLU A 189 3.85 -29.70 25.38
N ILE A 190 4.09 -28.66 24.58
CA ILE A 190 3.07 -27.94 23.82
C ILE A 190 2.88 -28.67 22.49
N PHE A 191 1.68 -29.22 22.25
CA PHE A 191 1.32 -29.84 20.98
C PHE A 191 0.58 -28.83 20.09
N HIS A 192 1.05 -28.66 18.86
CA HIS A 192 0.39 -27.85 17.83
C HIS A 192 -0.48 -28.75 16.94
N PHE A 193 -1.80 -28.67 17.10
CA PHE A 193 -2.75 -29.35 16.21
C PHE A 193 -3.28 -28.40 15.14
N LEU A 194 -3.16 -28.82 13.89
CA LEU A 194 -3.69 -28.13 12.71
C LEU A 194 -5.00 -28.82 12.31
N ILE A 195 -6.15 -28.22 12.65
CA ILE A 195 -7.46 -28.74 12.27
C ILE A 195 -7.87 -28.10 10.93
N LYS A 196 -7.96 -28.91 9.87
CA LYS A 196 -8.64 -28.52 8.61
C LYS A 196 -10.14 -28.79 8.75
N LEU A 197 -10.94 -27.72 8.77
CA LEU A 197 -12.39 -27.85 8.59
C LEU A 197 -12.70 -28.00 7.10
N LYS A 198 -13.53 -28.99 6.77
CA LYS A 198 -13.96 -29.37 5.41
C LYS A 198 -15.16 -28.56 4.96
#